data_AF-A0A1V6EV07-F1
#
_entry.id   AF-A0A1V6EV07-F1
#
_cell.length_a   1.000
_cell.length_b   1.000
_cell.length_c   1.000
_cell.angle_alpha   90.00
_cell.angle_beta   90.00
_cell.angle_gamma   90.00
#
_symmetry.space_group_name_H-M   'P 1'
#
loop_
_entity.id
_entity.type
_entity.pdbx_description
1 polymer ?
#
loop_
_entity_poly.entity_id
_entity_poly.type
_entity_poly.pdbx_seq_one_letter_code
_entity_poly.pdbx_strand_id
1 'polypeptide(L)'
;MDGGFDNVRVLVIAQTLGVTRGSFYWHFNDHADLVSSLIERWRKREVELDRALQLDATEDPKADLEHLLEAALAHAGADLENMRFELALRGLGRRDPVVAKMLVEVDAARMALFEDKFLRLTDDPKTAEELAVLFYLAIVGSYQALSRPTSPPQAKDYLKGIITDYLIRRQVKT
;
A
#
# COMPACT_ATOMS: atom_id res chain seq x y z
N MET A 1 10.79 1.59 13.63
CA MET A 1 9.87 0.93 14.58
C MET A 1 10.02 -0.56 14.40
N ASP A 2 10.84 -1.21 15.22
CA ASP A 2 10.99 -2.66 15.23
C ASP A 2 10.07 -3.23 16.31
N GLY A 3 9.00 -3.94 15.91
CA GLY A 3 8.15 -4.64 16.89
C GLY A 3 6.70 -4.95 16.52
N GLY A 4 6.16 -4.47 15.38
CA GLY A 4 4.77 -4.75 14.98
C GLY A 4 3.70 -4.25 15.95
N PHE A 5 2.43 -4.49 15.64
CA PHE A 5 1.27 -4.04 16.45
C PHE A 5 1.30 -4.54 17.91
N ASP A 6 1.99 -5.65 18.20
CA ASP A 6 2.14 -6.17 19.57
C ASP A 6 3.03 -5.30 20.47
N ASN A 7 3.94 -4.51 19.88
CA ASN A 7 4.83 -3.63 20.62
C ASN A 7 4.38 -2.16 20.60
N VAL A 8 3.22 -1.86 20.01
CA VAL A 8 2.63 -0.54 20.03
C VAL A 8 2.07 -0.25 21.42
N ARG A 9 2.93 -0.10 22.42
CA ARG A 9 2.48 0.26 23.76
C ARG A 9 2.02 1.71 23.73
N VAL A 10 0.81 1.98 24.22
CA VAL A 10 0.26 3.34 24.41
C VAL A 10 1.28 4.30 25.02
N LEU A 11 2.11 3.80 25.95
CA LEU A 11 3.21 4.54 26.58
C LEU A 11 4.31 5.00 25.61
N VAL A 12 4.68 4.16 24.62
CA VAL A 12 5.69 4.48 23.62
C VAL A 12 5.15 5.52 22.65
N ILE A 13 3.91 5.37 22.18
CA ILE A 13 3.26 6.37 21.32
C ILE A 13 3.09 7.71 22.06
N ALA A 14 2.61 7.70 23.31
CA ALA A 14 2.43 8.92 24.10
C ALA A 14 3.77 9.67 24.31
N GLN A 15 4.86 8.94 24.57
CA GLN A 15 6.20 9.51 24.65
C GLN A 15 6.68 10.08 23.31
N THR A 16 6.51 9.35 22.20
CA THR A 16 6.89 9.84 20.87
C THR A 16 6.10 11.09 20.46
N LEU A 17 4.82 11.17 20.84
CA LEU A 17 3.96 12.32 20.57
C LEU A 17 4.12 13.47 21.58
N GLY A 18 4.96 13.32 22.62
CA GLY A 18 5.17 14.34 23.64
C GLY A 18 3.95 14.62 24.53
N VAL A 19 2.97 13.70 24.56
CA VAL A 19 1.73 13.85 25.32
C VAL A 19 1.74 12.99 26.59
N THR A 20 1.05 13.45 27.63
CA THR A 20 0.90 12.66 28.86
C THR A 20 -0.06 11.49 28.64
N ARG A 21 0.06 10.41 29.42
CA ARG A 21 -0.92 9.30 29.42
C ARG A 21 -2.36 9.82 29.59
N GLY A 22 -2.58 10.82 30.43
CA GLY A 22 -3.91 11.42 30.64
C GLY A 22 -4.45 12.19 29.43
N SER A 23 -3.59 12.90 28.69
CA SER A 23 -3.97 13.56 27.42
C SER A 23 -4.22 12.54 26.29
N PHE A 24 -3.53 11.41 26.32
CA PHE A 24 -3.74 10.31 25.38
C PHE A 24 -5.12 9.66 25.55
N TYR A 25 -5.52 9.36 26.79
CA TYR A 25 -6.84 8.77 27.09
C TYR A 25 -8.02 9.73 26.84
N TRP A 26 -7.77 11.02 26.60
CA TRP A 26 -8.78 11.97 26.13
C TRP A 26 -9.15 11.77 24.65
N HIS A 27 -8.25 11.17 23.85
CA HIS A 27 -8.45 10.91 22.43
C HIS A 27 -8.80 9.46 22.10
N PHE A 28 -8.42 8.51 22.97
CA PHE A 28 -8.66 7.08 22.78
C PHE A 28 -9.06 6.43 24.12
N ASN A 29 -10.12 5.62 24.11
CA ASN A 29 -10.63 4.96 25.32
C ASN A 29 -9.65 3.92 25.86
N ASP A 30 -8.99 3.16 24.96
CA ASP A 30 -7.97 2.19 25.30
C ASP A 30 -7.00 1.92 24.11
N HIS A 31 -6.11 0.95 24.26
CA HIS A 31 -5.18 0.54 23.20
C HIS A 31 -5.89 -0.02 21.96
N ALA A 32 -6.99 -0.76 22.13
CA ALA A 32 -7.74 -1.33 21.01
C ALA A 32 -8.43 -0.23 20.21
N ASP A 33 -8.97 0.79 20.88
CA ASP A 33 -9.57 1.97 20.25
C ASP A 33 -8.54 2.76 19.42
N LEU A 34 -7.33 2.95 19.96
CA LEU A 34 -6.21 3.55 19.22
C LEU A 34 -5.86 2.74 17.95
N VAL A 35 -5.65 1.43 18.10
CA VAL A 35 -5.26 0.56 16.98
C VAL A 35 -6.36 0.59 15.91
N SER A 36 -7.63 0.45 16.30
CA SER A 36 -8.76 0.52 15.36
C SER A 36 -8.83 1.87 14.62
N SER A 37 -8.57 2.97 15.31
CA SER A 37 -8.54 4.32 14.73
C SER A 37 -7.38 4.52 13.75
N LEU A 38 -6.21 3.90 14.01
CA LEU A 38 -5.08 3.93 13.08
C LEU A 38 -5.37 3.10 11.82
N ILE A 39 -5.98 1.93 11.99
CA ILE A 39 -6.40 1.05 10.89
C ILE A 39 -7.42 1.76 10.00
N GLU A 40 -8.45 2.37 10.58
CA GLU A 40 -9.49 3.06 9.83
C GLU A 40 -8.95 4.30 9.11
N ARG A 41 -8.04 5.05 9.74
CA ARG A 41 -7.37 6.19 9.09
C ARG A 41 -6.54 5.74 7.89
N TRP A 42 -5.79 4.64 8.03
CA TRP A 42 -5.04 4.07 6.92
C TRP A 42 -5.98 3.63 5.80
N ARG A 43 -7.03 2.86 6.11
CA ARG A 43 -8.02 2.41 5.14
C ARG A 43 -8.64 3.57 4.36
N LYS A 44 -9.10 4.63 5.05
CA LYS A 44 -9.68 5.81 4.39
C LYS A 44 -8.70 6.46 3.41
N ARG A 45 -7.45 6.61 3.83
CA ARG A 45 -6.40 7.18 2.98
C ARG A 45 -6.15 6.33 1.73
N GLU A 46 -6.05 5.01 1.87
CA GLU A 46 -5.84 4.12 0.71
C GLU A 46 -7.03 4.17 -0.24
N VAL A 47 -8.27 4.15 0.28
CA VAL A 47 -9.47 4.27 -0.55
C VAL A 47 -9.53 5.63 -1.28
N GLU A 48 -9.18 6.72 -0.61
CA GLU A 48 -9.12 8.05 -1.22
C GLU A 48 -8.05 8.15 -2.31
N LEU A 49 -6.88 7.54 -2.08
CA LEU A 49 -5.80 7.45 -3.07
C LEU A 49 -6.23 6.63 -4.29
N ASP A 50 -6.76 5.42 -4.09
CA ASP A 50 -7.19 4.55 -5.18
C ASP A 50 -8.27 5.24 -6.01
N ARG A 51 -9.21 5.93 -5.36
CA ARG A 51 -10.24 6.73 -6.05
C ARG A 51 -9.64 7.89 -6.84
N ALA A 52 -8.64 8.58 -6.29
CA ALA A 52 -7.97 9.67 -6.99
C ALA A 52 -7.23 9.14 -8.23
N LEU A 53 -6.49 8.03 -8.11
CA LEU A 53 -5.79 7.39 -9.21
C LEU A 53 -6.73 6.81 -10.27
N GLN A 54 -7.93 6.37 -9.88
CA GLN A 54 -8.97 5.95 -10.82
C GLN A 54 -9.46 7.12 -11.69
N LEU A 55 -9.57 8.31 -11.11
CA LEU A 55 -10.04 9.52 -11.81
C LEU A 55 -8.95 10.21 -12.62
N ASP A 56 -7.69 10.07 -12.20
CA ASP A 56 -6.52 10.65 -12.87
C ASP A 56 -6.02 9.73 -14.00
N ALA A 57 -6.81 9.65 -15.07
CA ALA A 57 -6.47 8.87 -16.26
C ALA A 57 -5.90 9.78 -17.36
N THR A 58 -4.67 9.51 -17.78
CA THR A 58 -4.06 10.17 -18.96
C THR A 58 -4.47 9.48 -20.26
N GLU A 59 -4.36 10.14 -21.42
CA GLU A 59 -4.67 9.51 -22.72
C GLU A 59 -3.73 8.33 -23.06
N ASP A 60 -2.51 8.30 -22.51
CA ASP A 60 -1.54 7.24 -22.71
C ASP A 60 -1.66 6.17 -21.59
N PRO A 61 -2.18 4.96 -21.89
CA PRO A 61 -2.33 3.91 -20.88
C PRO A 61 -1.01 3.48 -20.23
N LYS A 62 0.12 3.59 -20.94
CA LYS A 62 1.43 3.24 -20.37
C LYS A 62 1.87 4.29 -19.35
N ALA A 63 1.76 5.57 -19.71
CA ALA A 63 2.07 6.66 -18.80
C ALA A 63 1.18 6.62 -17.54
N ASP A 64 -0.10 6.27 -17.71
CA ASP A 64 -1.03 6.12 -16.60
C ASP A 64 -0.62 5.00 -15.61
N LEU A 65 -0.26 3.82 -16.11
CA LEU A 65 0.25 2.73 -15.27
C LEU A 65 1.62 3.06 -14.63
N GLU A 66 2.50 3.79 -15.34
CA GLU A 66 3.76 4.28 -14.77
C GLU A 66 3.51 5.28 -13.63
N HIS A 67 2.52 6.16 -13.77
CA HIS A 67 2.12 7.09 -12.72
C HIS A 67 1.56 6.37 -11.50
N LEU A 68 0.68 5.38 -11.71
CA LEU A 68 0.14 4.56 -10.65
C LEU A 68 1.26 3.80 -9.91
N LEU A 69 2.21 3.20 -10.64
CA LEU A 69 3.38 2.54 -10.03
C LEU A 69 4.20 3.52 -9.18
N GLU A 70 4.43 4.73 -9.69
CA GLU A 70 5.11 5.76 -8.93
C GLU A 70 4.32 6.13 -7.68
N ALA A 71 2.99 6.29 -7.73
CA ALA A 71 2.20 6.58 -6.54
C ALA A 71 2.32 5.46 -5.49
N ALA A 72 2.15 4.20 -5.91
CA ALA A 72 2.28 3.03 -5.04
C ALA A 72 3.68 2.93 -4.39
N LEU A 73 4.74 3.27 -5.13
CA LEU A 73 6.13 3.28 -4.64
C LEU A 73 6.59 4.64 -4.08
N ALA A 74 5.85 5.72 -4.23
CA ALA A 74 6.13 7.04 -3.65
C ALA A 74 5.71 7.06 -2.18
N HIS A 75 4.76 6.21 -1.80
CA HIS A 75 4.55 5.80 -0.41
C HIS A 75 5.79 5.12 0.23
N ALA A 76 6.86 4.89 -0.55
CA ALA A 76 8.21 4.45 -0.14
C ALA A 76 9.22 5.60 0.03
N GLY A 77 8.78 6.82 0.33
CA GLY A 77 9.68 7.96 0.57
C GLY A 77 10.71 7.72 1.69
N ALA A 78 11.45 8.78 2.08
CA ALA A 78 12.57 8.72 3.03
C ALA A 78 12.30 7.91 4.31
N ASP A 79 11.04 7.78 4.72
CA ASP A 79 10.68 7.04 5.92
C ASP A 79 10.07 5.66 5.67
N LEU A 80 9.69 5.21 4.46
CA LEU A 80 9.10 3.86 4.20
C LEU A 80 7.93 3.46 5.15
N GLU A 81 7.32 4.44 5.84
CA GLU A 81 6.45 4.20 6.99
C GLU A 81 5.12 3.56 6.62
N ASN A 82 4.50 4.02 5.54
CA ASN A 82 3.22 3.47 5.08
C ASN A 82 3.38 2.02 4.63
N MET A 83 4.49 1.68 3.96
CA MET A 83 4.79 0.30 3.57
C MET A 83 4.96 -0.60 4.78
N ARG A 84 5.73 -0.16 5.78
CA ARG A 84 5.89 -0.91 7.03
C ARG A 84 4.56 -1.05 7.78
N PHE A 85 3.72 -0.03 7.75
CA PHE A 85 2.40 -0.07 8.36
C PHE A 85 1.49 -1.10 7.67
N GLU A 86 1.40 -1.08 6.33
CA GLU A 86 0.64 -2.07 5.58
C GLU A 86 1.18 -3.49 5.81
N LEU A 87 2.51 -3.69 5.81
CA LEU A 87 3.11 -5.00 6.14
C LEU A 87 2.76 -5.46 7.56
N ALA A 88 2.75 -4.53 8.52
CA ALA A 88 2.31 -4.83 9.88
C ALA A 88 0.82 -5.20 9.93
N LEU A 89 -0.04 -4.54 9.15
CA LEU A 89 -1.47 -4.87 9.04
C LEU A 89 -1.67 -6.24 8.45
N ARG A 90 -0.94 -6.58 7.38
CA ARG A 90 -0.95 -7.92 6.77
C ARG A 90 -0.47 -8.98 7.75
N GLY A 91 0.53 -8.67 8.58
CA GLY A 91 0.94 -9.52 9.69
C GLY A 91 -0.16 -9.72 10.73
N LEU A 92 -0.86 -8.65 11.12
CA LEU A 92 -1.97 -8.67 12.07
C LEU A 92 -3.18 -9.45 11.52
N GLY A 93 -3.53 -9.26 10.26
CA GLY A 93 -4.66 -9.94 9.59
C GLY A 93 -4.52 -11.46 9.54
N ARG A 94 -3.32 -12.03 9.72
CA ARG A 94 -3.16 -13.49 9.85
C ARG A 94 -3.81 -14.08 11.10
N ARG A 95 -4.11 -13.24 12.11
CA ARG A 95 -4.67 -13.65 13.40
C ARG A 95 -5.89 -12.82 13.84
N ASP A 96 -6.15 -11.70 13.18
CA ASP A 96 -7.32 -10.85 13.44
C ASP A 96 -8.29 -10.87 12.23
N PRO A 97 -9.47 -11.51 12.35
CA PRO A 97 -10.45 -11.60 11.27
C PRO A 97 -11.00 -10.26 10.80
N VAL A 98 -11.08 -9.25 11.67
CA VAL A 98 -11.60 -7.92 11.32
C VAL A 98 -10.60 -7.22 10.42
N VAL A 99 -9.31 -7.29 10.76
CA VAL A 99 -8.23 -6.73 9.93
C VAL A 99 -8.10 -7.50 8.62
N ALA A 100 -8.24 -8.82 8.64
CA ALA A 100 -8.24 -9.64 7.43
C ALA A 100 -9.34 -9.21 6.45
N LYS A 101 -10.57 -9.02 6.95
CA LYS A 101 -11.70 -8.57 6.13
C LYS A 101 -11.44 -7.18 5.54
N MET A 102 -10.94 -6.24 6.34
CA MET A 102 -10.61 -4.90 5.87
C MET A 102 -9.54 -4.92 4.76
N LEU A 103 -8.49 -5.73 4.91
CA LEU A 103 -7.46 -5.90 3.88
C LEU A 103 -8.03 -6.47 2.58
N VAL A 104 -8.97 -7.43 2.65
CA VAL A 104 -9.65 -7.97 1.46
C VAL A 104 -10.44 -6.87 0.73
N GLU A 105 -11.12 -5.97 1.47
CA GLU A 105 -11.85 -4.86 0.85
C GLU A 105 -10.91 -3.87 0.14
N VAL A 106 -9.78 -3.53 0.76
CA VAL A 106 -8.77 -2.64 0.15
C VAL A 106 -8.11 -3.30 -1.06
N ASP A 107 -7.71 -4.57 -0.95
CA ASP A 107 -7.06 -5.30 -2.02
C ASP A 107 -8.01 -5.51 -3.22
N ALA A 108 -9.31 -5.71 -2.99
CA ALA A 108 -10.32 -5.79 -4.05
C ALA A 108 -10.48 -4.46 -4.81
N ALA A 109 -10.48 -3.32 -4.10
CA ALA A 109 -10.55 -2.01 -4.73
C ALA A 109 -9.31 -1.73 -5.58
N ARG A 110 -8.11 -2.04 -5.07
CA ARG A 110 -6.85 -1.92 -5.81
C ARG A 110 -6.82 -2.82 -7.04
N MET A 111 -7.30 -4.05 -6.93
CA MET A 111 -7.33 -4.97 -8.06
C MET A 111 -8.24 -4.43 -9.17
N ALA A 112 -9.43 -3.95 -8.82
CA ALA A 112 -10.35 -3.34 -9.79
C ALA A 112 -9.73 -2.13 -10.50
N LEU A 113 -9.02 -1.26 -9.77
CA LEU A 113 -8.27 -0.13 -10.34
C LEU A 113 -7.18 -0.59 -11.33
N PHE A 114 -6.43 -1.65 -10.98
CA PHE A 114 -5.35 -2.15 -11.83
C PHE A 114 -5.91 -2.82 -13.09
N GLU A 115 -6.95 -3.64 -12.94
CA GLU A 115 -7.63 -4.29 -14.06
C GLU A 115 -8.15 -3.27 -15.07
N ASP A 116 -8.82 -2.19 -14.61
CA ASP A 116 -9.35 -1.14 -15.48
C ASP A 116 -8.22 -0.43 -16.27
N LYS A 117 -7.11 -0.11 -15.61
CA LYS A 117 -5.97 0.52 -16.28
C LYS A 117 -5.24 -0.42 -17.25
N PHE A 118 -5.08 -1.70 -16.89
CA PHE A 118 -4.50 -2.70 -17.79
C PHE A 118 -5.41 -3.03 -18.97
N LEU A 119 -6.74 -2.97 -18.80
CA LEU A 119 -7.69 -3.17 -19.88
C LEU A 119 -7.51 -2.12 -20.98
N ARG A 120 -7.30 -0.85 -20.60
CA ARG A 120 -7.01 0.24 -21.56
C ARG A 120 -5.71 0.01 -22.35
N LEU A 121 -4.73 -0.67 -21.74
CA LEU A 121 -3.44 -0.98 -22.36
C LEU A 121 -3.52 -2.20 -23.29
N THR A 122 -4.26 -3.23 -22.91
CA THR A 122 -4.24 -4.55 -23.57
C THR A 122 -5.40 -4.79 -24.52
N ASP A 123 -6.57 -4.20 -24.25
CA ASP A 123 -7.86 -4.50 -24.91
C ASP A 123 -8.30 -5.97 -24.78
N ASP A 124 -7.70 -6.73 -23.85
CA ASP A 124 -8.06 -8.11 -23.52
C ASP A 124 -8.33 -8.24 -22.01
N PRO A 125 -9.58 -8.50 -21.59
CA PRO A 125 -9.92 -8.66 -20.19
C PRO A 125 -9.11 -9.73 -19.45
N LYS A 126 -8.75 -10.84 -20.13
CA LYS A 126 -8.02 -11.92 -19.46
C LYS A 126 -6.58 -11.51 -19.18
N THR A 127 -5.89 -10.96 -20.18
CA THR A 127 -4.53 -10.43 -20.01
C THR A 127 -4.51 -9.29 -18.99
N ALA A 128 -5.53 -8.42 -18.97
CA ALA A 128 -5.64 -7.34 -18.00
C ALA A 128 -5.73 -7.84 -16.56
N GLU A 129 -6.56 -8.85 -16.29
CA GLU A 129 -6.68 -9.52 -14.99
C GLU A 129 -5.32 -10.12 -14.54
N GLU A 130 -4.66 -10.86 -15.42
CA GLU A 130 -3.39 -11.52 -15.10
C GLU A 130 -2.28 -10.50 -14.81
N LEU A 131 -2.18 -9.43 -15.61
CA LEU A 131 -1.22 -8.36 -15.39
C LEU A 131 -1.52 -7.57 -14.12
N ALA A 132 -2.79 -7.31 -13.81
CA ALA A 132 -3.20 -6.64 -12.56
C ALA A 132 -2.75 -7.44 -11.33
N VAL A 133 -2.94 -8.76 -11.34
CA VAL A 133 -2.47 -9.66 -10.28
C VAL A 133 -0.95 -9.63 -10.15
N LEU A 134 -0.21 -9.76 -11.26
CA LEU A 134 1.26 -9.73 -11.24
C LEU A 134 1.79 -8.38 -10.74
N PHE A 135 1.14 -7.29 -11.14
CA PHE A 135 1.49 -5.94 -10.76
C PHE A 135 1.24 -5.69 -9.27
N TYR A 136 0.10 -6.12 -8.74
CA TYR A 136 -0.19 -6.12 -7.31
C TYR A 136 0.86 -6.90 -6.51
N LEU A 137 1.18 -8.13 -6.93
CA LEU A 137 2.20 -8.96 -6.27
C LEU A 137 3.59 -8.30 -6.31
N ALA A 138 3.95 -7.65 -7.42
CA ALA A 138 5.21 -6.94 -7.55
C ALA A 138 5.28 -5.71 -6.63
N ILE A 139 4.19 -4.96 -6.47
CA ILE A 139 4.10 -3.83 -5.54
C ILE A 139 4.24 -4.32 -4.10
N VAL A 140 3.42 -5.28 -3.66
CA VAL A 140 3.48 -5.79 -2.28
C VAL A 140 4.83 -6.46 -1.99
N GLY A 141 5.39 -7.20 -2.96
CA GLY A 141 6.73 -7.75 -2.88
C GLY A 141 7.81 -6.66 -2.76
N SER A 142 7.64 -5.54 -3.46
CA SER A 142 8.52 -4.38 -3.33
C SER A 142 8.43 -3.74 -1.94
N TYR A 143 7.25 -3.69 -1.33
CA TYR A 143 7.10 -3.19 0.06
C TYR A 143 7.96 -4.04 1.00
N GLN A 144 7.88 -5.37 0.88
CA GLN A 144 8.66 -6.31 1.70
C GLN A 144 10.17 -6.23 1.44
N ALA A 145 10.57 -6.00 0.18
CA ALA A 145 11.98 -5.87 -0.18
C ALA A 145 12.58 -4.56 0.34
N LEU A 146 11.83 -3.46 0.20
CA LEU A 146 12.28 -2.10 0.55
C LEU A 146 12.18 -1.81 2.04
N SER A 147 11.29 -2.47 2.78
CA SER A 147 11.10 -2.26 4.23
C SER A 147 12.28 -2.68 5.12
N ARG A 148 13.34 -3.26 4.54
CA ARG A 148 14.51 -3.76 5.27
C ARG A 148 15.37 -2.58 5.76
N PRO A 149 15.98 -2.67 6.97
CA PRO A 149 16.84 -1.62 7.51
C PRO A 149 18.04 -1.25 6.60
N THR A 150 18.52 -2.21 5.81
CA THR A 150 19.62 -2.04 4.86
C THR A 150 19.18 -2.45 3.46
N SER A 151 18.47 -1.55 2.79
CA SER A 151 18.16 -1.67 1.36
C SER A 151 19.22 -0.91 0.55
N PRO A 152 19.73 -1.44 -0.58
CA PRO A 152 20.60 -0.68 -1.47
C PRO A 152 19.94 0.65 -1.87
N PRO A 153 20.68 1.78 -1.94
CA PRO A 153 20.10 3.09 -2.25
C PRO A 153 19.30 3.14 -3.56
N GLN A 154 19.62 2.26 -4.51
CA GLN A 154 19.00 2.19 -5.83
C GLN A 154 17.90 1.10 -5.94
N ALA A 155 17.59 0.38 -4.85
CA ALA A 155 16.69 -0.77 -4.90
C ALA A 155 15.27 -0.38 -5.36
N LYS A 156 14.76 0.77 -4.91
CA LYS A 156 13.45 1.30 -5.33
C LYS A 156 13.44 1.52 -6.85
N ASP A 157 14.43 2.24 -7.37
CA ASP A 157 14.49 2.58 -8.79
C ASP A 157 14.71 1.34 -9.67
N TYR A 158 15.48 0.38 -9.18
CA TYR A 158 15.69 -0.91 -9.86
C TYR A 158 14.40 -1.72 -9.96
N LEU A 159 13.67 -1.89 -8.84
CA LEU A 159 12.39 -2.60 -8.83
C LEU A 159 11.35 -1.90 -9.70
N LYS A 160 11.24 -0.57 -9.56
CA LYS A 160 10.36 0.25 -10.41
C LYS A 160 10.69 0.04 -11.89
N GLY A 161 11.96 0.10 -12.26
CA GLY A 161 12.41 -0.10 -13.65
C GLY A 161 12.04 -1.47 -14.22
N ILE A 162 12.21 -2.55 -13.45
CA ILE A 162 11.80 -3.90 -13.87
C ILE A 162 10.30 -3.99 -14.07
N ILE A 163 9.52 -3.51 -13.09
CA ILE A 163 8.05 -3.57 -13.15
C ILE A 163 7.56 -2.77 -14.36
N THR A 164 8.07 -1.56 -14.58
CA THR A 164 7.75 -0.74 -15.74
C THR A 164 8.10 -1.44 -17.05
N ASP A 165 9.29 -2.02 -17.19
CA ASP A 165 9.70 -2.65 -18.44
C ASP A 165 8.84 -3.88 -18.77
N TYR A 166 8.69 -4.81 -17.82
CA TYR A 166 8.07 -6.10 -18.06
C TYR A 166 6.54 -6.08 -17.99
N LEU A 167 5.95 -5.34 -17.06
CA LEU A 167 4.50 -5.33 -16.88
C LEU A 167 3.80 -4.21 -17.66
N ILE A 168 4.51 -3.13 -18.04
CA ILE A 168 3.89 -1.98 -18.71
C ILE A 168 4.40 -1.81 -20.15
N ARG A 169 5.70 -1.56 -20.34
CA ARG A 169 6.24 -1.11 -21.64
C ARG A 169 6.20 -2.17 -22.73
N ARG A 170 6.49 -3.42 -22.37
CA ARG A 170 6.49 -4.55 -23.31
C ARG A 170 5.10 -5.05 -23.71
N GLN A 171 4.05 -4.57 -23.04
CA GLN A 171 2.69 -4.92 -23.40
C GLN A 171 2.30 -4.18 -24.70
N VAL A 172 1.68 -4.94 -25.60
CA VAL A 172 1.21 -4.47 -26.90
C VAL A 172 -0.28 -4.79 -26.96
N LYS A 173 -1.08 -3.89 -27.53
CA LYS A 173 -2.48 -4.20 -27.87
C LYS A 173 -2.46 -5.40 -28.81
N THR A 174 -3.13 -6.47 -28.42
CA THR A 174 -3.25 -7.67 -29.26
C THR A 174 -4.30 -7.44 -30.33
#